data_AF-A0A7M7NDR8-F1
#
_entry.id   AF-A0A7M7NDR8-F1
#
_cell.length_a   1.000
_cell.length_b   1.000
_cell.length_c   1.000
_cell.angle_alpha   90.00
_cell.angle_beta   90.00
_cell.angle_gamma   90.00
#
_symmetry.space_group_name_H-M   'P 1'
#
loop_
_entity.id
_entity.type
_entity.pdbx_description
1 polymer ?
#
loop_
_entity_poly.entity_id
_entity_poly.type
_entity_poly.pdbx_seq_one_letter_code
_entity_poly.pdbx_strand_id
1 'polypeptide(L)'
;MPHLRSLRLTSVKLSDEFYSTMASEASKSKIQTLSMKDVSMMTPRRLHSILLLPHLQSFTLTDIERVDMDDGETLTRQTSSVEELSVDGKDVISLWNLGLHTSCPRVKKLELNYQDEENVSSGIVTIACSPFHHLTHLHVEGDLSASTLNDPVSFCDAVKTSCPQLTKLSLTCIALNNEKAAEIIQLMKTHPHLTSIE
;
A
#
# COMPACT_ATOMS: atom_id res chain seq x y z
N MET A 1 20.18 15.11 5.97
CA MET A 1 19.41 15.89 4.96
C MET A 1 18.37 16.76 5.68
N PRO A 2 18.75 17.95 6.18
CA PRO A 2 17.91 18.67 7.16
C PRO A 2 16.63 19.30 6.59
N HIS A 3 16.53 19.45 5.26
CA HIS A 3 15.37 20.06 4.61
C HIS A 3 14.66 19.13 3.61
N LEU A 4 15.17 17.93 3.38
CA LEU A 4 14.58 16.99 2.42
C LEU A 4 13.28 16.43 2.99
N ARG A 5 12.17 16.64 2.27
CA ARG A 5 10.83 16.15 2.66
C ARG A 5 10.32 14.99 1.81
N SER A 6 10.78 14.88 0.57
CA SER A 6 10.38 13.81 -0.34
C SER A 6 11.62 13.15 -0.91
N LEU A 7 11.65 11.83 -0.89
CA LEU A 7 12.70 11.02 -1.49
C LEU A 7 12.07 9.96 -2.38
N ARG A 8 12.52 9.90 -3.63
CA ARG A 8 12.16 8.84 -4.59
C ARG A 8 13.41 8.05 -4.95
N LEU A 9 13.32 6.74 -4.86
CA LEU A 9 14.37 5.78 -5.18
C LEU A 9 13.79 4.82 -6.22
N THR A 10 14.38 4.76 -7.41
CA THR A 10 13.87 3.97 -8.53
C THR A 10 15.01 3.25 -9.20
N SER A 11 14.91 1.92 -9.31
CA SER A 11 15.91 1.05 -9.96
C SER A 11 17.32 1.26 -9.41
N VAL A 12 17.42 1.36 -8.08
CA VAL A 12 18.69 1.56 -7.36
C VAL A 12 19.06 0.33 -6.55
N LYS A 13 20.34 -0.03 -6.56
CA LYS A 13 20.91 -1.10 -5.73
C LYS A 13 21.48 -0.48 -4.45
N LEU A 14 20.79 -0.67 -3.33
CA LEU A 14 21.16 -0.12 -2.03
C LEU A 14 21.68 -1.24 -1.12
N SER A 15 22.84 -1.01 -0.50
CA SER A 15 23.43 -1.93 0.47
C SER A 15 22.88 -1.70 1.89
N ASP A 16 23.20 -2.60 2.81
CA ASP A 16 22.80 -2.44 4.22
C ASP A 16 23.41 -1.20 4.89
N GLU A 17 24.52 -0.67 4.36
CA GLU A 17 25.11 0.59 4.80
C GLU A 17 24.14 1.77 4.62
N PHE A 18 23.40 1.79 3.51
CA PHE A 18 22.39 2.82 3.26
C PHE A 18 21.28 2.78 4.32
N TYR A 19 20.71 1.60 4.58
CA TYR A 19 19.63 1.42 5.55
C TYR A 19 20.12 1.66 6.99
N SER A 20 21.33 1.22 7.33
CA SER A 20 21.94 1.48 8.64
C SER A 20 22.16 2.97 8.87
N THR A 21 22.59 3.70 7.84
CA THR A 21 22.73 5.16 7.88
C THR A 21 21.38 5.85 8.00
N MET A 22 20.34 5.35 7.30
CA MET A 22 18.99 5.88 7.42
C MET A 22 18.45 5.73 8.84
N ALA A 23 18.67 4.59 9.48
CA ALA A 23 18.25 4.33 10.86
C ALA A 23 19.02 5.22 11.86
N SER A 24 20.35 5.33 11.75
CA SER A 24 21.17 6.12 12.67
C SER A 24 20.89 7.63 12.57
N GLU A 25 20.55 8.11 11.38
CA GLU A 25 20.23 9.52 11.13
C GLU A 25 18.72 9.81 11.13
N ALA A 26 17.88 8.83 11.46
CA ALA A 26 16.42 8.94 11.39
C ALA A 26 15.87 10.13 12.19
N SER A 27 16.39 10.35 13.40
CA SER A 27 15.98 11.46 14.29
C SER A 27 16.19 12.85 13.68
N LYS A 28 17.15 13.00 12.76
CA LYS A 28 17.46 14.26 12.06
C LYS A 28 16.74 14.37 10.72
N SER A 29 16.12 13.29 10.25
CA SER A 29 15.41 13.27 8.97
C SER A 29 14.16 14.14 9.02
N LYS A 30 13.87 14.82 7.91
CA LYS A 30 12.62 15.55 7.66
C LYS A 30 11.78 14.94 6.54
N ILE A 31 12.13 13.72 6.12
CA ILE A 31 11.42 13.01 5.06
C ILE A 31 10.01 12.67 5.55
N GLN A 32 9.03 13.07 4.76
CA GLN A 32 7.60 12.87 4.94
C GLN A 32 7.02 11.90 3.91
N THR A 33 7.62 11.88 2.72
CA THR A 33 7.23 10.98 1.63
C THR A 33 8.44 10.19 1.16
N LEU A 34 8.32 8.87 1.17
CA LEU A 34 9.32 7.96 0.60
C LEU A 34 8.65 7.07 -0.44
N SER A 35 9.20 7.08 -1.66
CA SER A 35 8.76 6.20 -2.74
C SER A 35 9.93 5.33 -3.19
N MET A 36 9.72 4.03 -3.20
CA MET A 36 10.70 3.02 -3.54
C MET A 36 10.11 2.12 -4.63
N LYS A 37 10.74 2.11 -5.81
CA LYS A 37 10.37 1.26 -6.94
C LYS A 37 11.55 0.43 -7.39
N ASP A 38 11.32 -0.84 -7.72
CA ASP A 38 12.36 -1.74 -8.24
C ASP A 38 13.56 -1.75 -7.28
N VAL A 39 13.25 -2.03 -6.01
CA VAL A 39 14.25 -2.15 -4.96
C VAL A 39 14.43 -3.63 -4.66
N SER A 40 15.44 -4.19 -5.30
CA SER A 40 15.86 -5.57 -5.07
C SER A 40 16.20 -5.83 -3.60
N MET A 41 15.84 -7.02 -3.12
CA MET A 41 16.25 -7.57 -1.83
C MET A 41 15.70 -6.80 -0.62
N MET A 42 14.41 -6.51 -0.60
CA MET A 42 13.78 -5.95 0.61
C MET A 42 13.74 -7.02 1.72
N THR A 43 14.16 -6.63 2.92
CA THR A 43 14.17 -7.50 4.12
C THR A 43 13.44 -6.80 5.28
N PRO A 44 12.99 -7.55 6.30
CA PRO A 44 12.41 -6.97 7.51
C PRO A 44 13.29 -5.88 8.14
N ARG A 45 14.61 -6.10 8.23
CA ARG A 45 15.56 -5.11 8.79
C ARG A 45 15.58 -3.81 8.00
N ARG A 46 15.55 -3.89 6.66
CA ARG A 46 15.58 -2.72 5.77
C ARG A 46 14.30 -1.91 5.91
N LEU A 47 13.14 -2.58 5.95
CA LEU A 47 11.86 -1.94 6.26
C LEU A 47 11.88 -1.28 7.64
N HIS A 48 12.42 -1.95 8.66
CA HIS A 48 12.51 -1.39 10.00
C HIS A 48 13.29 -0.07 9.99
N SER A 49 14.45 -0.02 9.32
CA SER A 49 15.25 1.19 9.19
C SER A 49 14.50 2.35 8.53
N ILE A 50 13.63 2.07 7.56
CA ILE A 50 12.77 3.06 6.91
C ILE A 50 11.68 3.55 7.87
N LEU A 51 11.01 2.63 8.57
CA LEU A 51 9.88 2.95 9.43
C LEU A 51 10.29 3.70 10.72
N LEU A 52 11.59 3.74 11.04
CA LEU A 52 12.16 4.60 12.08
C LEU A 52 12.12 6.10 11.75
N LEU A 53 11.86 6.48 10.50
CA LEU A 53 11.77 7.88 10.09
C LEU A 53 10.57 8.56 10.79
N PRO A 54 10.80 9.50 11.74
CA PRO A 54 9.77 9.94 12.69
C PRO A 54 8.71 10.87 12.08
N HIS A 55 8.96 11.34 10.85
CA HIS A 55 8.06 12.23 10.13
C HIS A 55 7.49 11.59 8.86
N LEU A 56 7.77 10.30 8.62
CA LEU A 56 7.29 9.59 7.44
C LEU A 56 5.77 9.40 7.53
N GLN A 57 5.05 10.02 6.61
CA GLN A 57 3.59 10.01 6.55
C GLN A 57 3.08 9.20 5.35
N SER A 58 3.82 9.24 4.24
CA SER A 58 3.46 8.55 3.00
C SER A 58 4.60 7.63 2.58
N PHE A 59 4.30 6.35 2.40
CA PHE A 59 5.26 5.33 2.00
C PHE A 59 4.72 4.54 0.81
N THR A 60 5.47 4.54 -0.30
CA THR A 60 5.16 3.80 -1.52
C THR A 60 6.23 2.76 -1.77
N LEU A 61 5.80 1.52 -2.00
CA LEU A 61 6.67 0.38 -2.28
C LEU A 61 6.10 -0.45 -3.43
N THR A 62 6.68 -0.32 -4.62
CA THR A 62 6.18 -0.93 -5.87
C THR A 62 7.27 -1.74 -6.55
N ASP A 63 6.89 -2.73 -7.35
CA ASP A 63 7.78 -3.56 -8.17
C ASP A 63 8.87 -4.23 -7.34
N ILE A 64 8.47 -4.99 -6.31
CA ILE A 64 9.42 -5.63 -5.39
C ILE A 64 9.74 -7.02 -5.94
N GLU A 65 10.84 -7.10 -6.71
CA GLU A 65 11.29 -8.32 -7.40
C GLU A 65 11.28 -9.56 -6.50
N ARG A 66 11.82 -9.44 -5.27
CA ARG A 66 11.90 -10.51 -4.26
C ARG A 66 12.00 -9.93 -2.85
N VAL A 67 11.18 -10.47 -1.96
CA VAL A 67 11.31 -10.32 -0.52
C VAL A 67 12.11 -11.51 0.02
N ASP A 68 13.23 -11.24 0.68
CA ASP A 68 14.01 -12.30 1.35
C ASP A 68 13.48 -12.50 2.78
N MET A 69 12.99 -13.70 3.07
CA MET A 69 12.43 -14.09 4.37
C MET A 69 13.36 -15.02 5.17
N ASP A 70 14.58 -15.30 4.67
CA ASP A 70 15.46 -16.34 5.24
C ASP A 70 16.09 -15.96 6.61
N ASP A 71 15.88 -14.74 7.09
CA ASP A 71 16.45 -14.27 8.35
C ASP A 71 15.63 -14.65 9.60
N GLY A 72 14.43 -15.25 9.45
CA GLY A 72 13.55 -15.60 10.57
C GLY A 72 13.08 -14.40 11.41
N GLU A 73 13.34 -13.19 10.93
CA GLU A 73 13.08 -11.92 11.59
C GLU A 73 11.78 -11.30 11.06
N THR A 74 10.95 -10.77 11.93
CA THR A 74 9.73 -10.04 11.56
C THR A 74 9.82 -8.63 12.11
N LEU A 75 9.13 -7.68 11.48
CA LEU A 75 9.08 -6.32 12.03
C LEU A 75 8.52 -6.37 13.47
N THR A 76 9.35 -5.97 14.44
CA THR A 76 8.97 -5.97 15.87
C THR A 76 8.32 -4.63 16.25
N ARG A 77 7.43 -4.71 17.26
CA ARG A 77 6.52 -3.77 17.96
C ARG A 77 6.62 -2.23 17.81
N GLN A 78 7.64 -1.66 17.19
CA GLN A 78 7.69 -0.23 16.85
C GLN A 78 6.71 0.06 15.71
N THR A 79 5.90 1.10 15.91
CA THR A 79 4.87 1.51 14.97
C THR A 79 5.29 2.82 14.31
N SER A 80 5.08 2.90 13.01
CA SER A 80 5.43 4.07 12.21
C SER A 80 4.36 5.16 12.31
N SER A 81 4.70 6.36 11.84
CA SER A 81 3.74 7.46 11.63
C SER A 81 3.04 7.43 10.28
N VAL A 82 3.20 6.34 9.50
CA VAL A 82 2.67 6.25 8.14
C VAL A 82 1.13 6.22 8.18
N GLU A 83 0.53 7.16 7.47
CA GLU A 83 -0.93 7.28 7.30
C GLU A 83 -1.37 6.94 5.86
N GLU A 84 -0.45 7.06 4.90
CA GLU A 84 -0.66 6.71 3.50
C GLU A 84 0.32 5.62 3.05
N LEU A 85 -0.21 4.49 2.61
CA LEU A 85 0.56 3.35 2.14
C LEU A 85 0.16 3.02 0.70
N SER A 86 1.14 2.87 -0.18
CA SER A 86 0.92 2.44 -1.57
C SER A 86 1.79 1.23 -1.87
N VAL A 87 1.17 0.13 -2.33
CA VAL A 87 1.84 -1.14 -2.62
C VAL A 87 1.28 -1.80 -3.88
N ASP A 88 2.01 -2.75 -4.45
CA ASP A 88 1.51 -3.56 -5.57
C ASP A 88 0.56 -4.65 -5.06
N GLY A 89 -0.58 -4.83 -5.76
CA GLY A 89 -1.59 -5.83 -5.43
C GLY A 89 -1.03 -7.25 -5.39
N LYS A 90 -0.17 -7.60 -6.35
CA LYS A 90 0.53 -8.90 -6.41
C LYS A 90 1.47 -9.15 -5.22
N ASP A 91 2.02 -8.09 -4.62
CA ASP A 91 3.06 -8.19 -3.58
C ASP A 91 2.50 -8.06 -2.16
N VAL A 92 1.21 -7.74 -1.99
CA VAL A 92 0.54 -7.58 -0.69
C VAL A 92 0.85 -8.74 0.25
N ILE A 93 0.70 -9.99 -0.20
CA ILE A 93 0.89 -11.15 0.68
C ILE A 93 2.33 -11.19 1.23
N SER A 94 3.31 -11.00 0.35
CA SER A 94 4.74 -10.99 0.72
C SER A 94 5.04 -9.85 1.70
N LEU A 95 4.55 -8.65 1.44
CA LEU A 95 4.74 -7.49 2.31
C LEU A 95 4.04 -7.64 3.67
N TRP A 96 2.90 -8.33 3.71
CA TRP A 96 2.18 -8.55 4.95
C TRP A 96 2.84 -9.64 5.79
N ASN A 97 3.43 -10.66 5.15
CA ASN A 97 4.25 -11.67 5.82
C ASN A 97 5.49 -11.05 6.51
N LEU A 98 6.01 -9.94 5.99
CA LEU A 98 7.06 -9.14 6.65
C LEU A 98 6.59 -8.35 7.87
N GLY A 99 5.27 -8.23 8.07
CA GLY A 99 4.67 -7.42 9.13
C GLY A 99 4.54 -5.93 8.77
N LEU A 100 4.50 -5.58 7.48
CA LEU A 100 4.33 -4.17 7.09
C LEU A 100 3.01 -3.59 7.61
N HIS A 101 1.93 -4.38 7.54
CA HIS A 101 0.61 -3.99 8.02
C HIS A 101 0.57 -3.75 9.54
N THR A 102 1.28 -4.56 10.34
CA THR A 102 1.35 -4.37 11.80
C THR A 102 2.22 -3.17 12.18
N SER A 103 3.22 -2.86 11.36
CA SER A 103 4.16 -1.77 11.59
C SER A 103 3.60 -0.40 11.18
N CYS A 104 2.55 -0.38 10.35
CA CYS A 104 1.86 0.82 9.90
C CYS A 104 0.38 0.85 10.36
N PRO A 105 0.08 0.80 11.68
CA PRO A 105 -1.29 0.65 12.17
C PRO A 105 -2.17 1.90 11.99
N ARG A 106 -1.56 3.04 11.61
CA ARG A 106 -2.24 4.33 11.44
C ARG A 106 -2.68 4.61 10.01
N VAL A 107 -2.50 3.65 9.09
CA VAL A 107 -2.86 3.81 7.69
C VAL A 107 -4.36 4.14 7.57
N LYS A 108 -4.64 5.29 6.97
CA LYS A 108 -5.98 5.79 6.65
C LYS A 108 -6.24 5.77 5.15
N LYS A 109 -5.18 5.83 4.34
CA LYS A 109 -5.21 5.71 2.88
C LYS A 109 -4.34 4.54 2.45
N LEU A 110 -4.95 3.58 1.78
CA LEU A 110 -4.27 2.46 1.15
C LEU A 110 -4.47 2.56 -0.36
N GLU A 111 -3.37 2.46 -1.09
CA GLU A 111 -3.34 2.41 -2.53
C GLU A 111 -2.79 1.06 -2.98
N LEU A 112 -3.56 0.39 -3.84
CA LEU A 112 -3.21 -0.89 -4.45
C LEU A 112 -2.97 -0.66 -5.93
N ASN A 113 -1.73 -0.89 -6.35
CA ASN A 113 -1.30 -0.73 -7.74
C ASN A 113 -1.37 -2.09 -8.45
N TYR A 114 -1.96 -2.11 -9.64
CA TYR A 114 -2.06 -3.27 -10.51
C TYR A 114 -1.35 -2.96 -11.83
N GLN A 115 -0.53 -3.88 -12.33
CA GLN A 115 0.23 -3.75 -13.58
C GLN A 115 -0.04 -4.95 -14.49
N ASP A 116 0.51 -4.95 -15.71
CA ASP A 116 0.61 -6.13 -16.58
C ASP A 116 -0.71 -6.90 -16.80
N GLU A 117 -1.80 -6.19 -17.14
CA GLU A 117 -3.13 -6.78 -17.40
C GLU A 117 -3.75 -7.51 -16.17
N GLU A 118 -3.28 -7.22 -14.96
CA GLU A 118 -3.80 -7.83 -13.74
C GLU A 118 -5.30 -7.51 -13.52
N ASN A 119 -6.05 -8.54 -13.14
CA ASN A 119 -7.42 -8.37 -12.67
C ASN A 119 -7.44 -8.04 -11.17
N VAL A 120 -8.17 -6.99 -10.79
CA VAL A 120 -8.42 -6.62 -9.40
C VAL A 120 -9.11 -7.79 -8.68
N SER A 121 -8.41 -8.38 -7.70
CA SER A 121 -8.86 -9.55 -6.95
C SER A 121 -9.50 -9.13 -5.62
N SER A 122 -10.75 -9.54 -5.40
CA SER A 122 -11.47 -9.35 -4.13
C SER A 122 -10.73 -9.99 -2.95
N GLY A 123 -10.06 -11.12 -3.17
CA GLY A 123 -9.21 -11.78 -2.16
C GLY A 123 -8.03 -10.91 -1.75
N ILE A 124 -7.36 -10.28 -2.72
CA ILE A 124 -6.25 -9.33 -2.45
C ILE A 124 -6.76 -8.11 -1.70
N VAL A 125 -7.89 -7.52 -2.14
CA VAL A 125 -8.53 -6.40 -1.42
C VAL A 125 -8.82 -6.77 0.03
N THR A 126 -9.36 -7.96 0.27
CA THR A 126 -9.66 -8.47 1.61
C THR A 126 -8.40 -8.57 2.45
N ILE A 127 -7.35 -9.21 1.94
CA ILE A 127 -6.07 -9.38 2.65
C ILE A 127 -5.42 -8.02 2.95
N ALA A 128 -5.41 -7.13 1.96
CA ALA A 128 -4.74 -5.85 2.06
C ALA A 128 -5.43 -4.91 3.07
N CYS A 129 -6.77 -4.85 3.05
CA CYS A 129 -7.51 -3.86 3.81
C CYS A 129 -7.85 -4.30 5.24
N SER A 130 -8.09 -5.59 5.47
CA SER A 130 -8.59 -6.10 6.78
C SER A 130 -7.72 -5.72 7.99
N PRO A 131 -6.38 -5.58 7.88
CA PRO A 131 -5.56 -5.14 9.00
C PRO A 131 -5.73 -3.67 9.41
N PHE A 132 -6.31 -2.82 8.56
CA PHE A 132 -6.37 -1.37 8.76
C PHE A 132 -7.76 -0.92 9.23
N HIS A 133 -8.01 -1.00 10.53
CA HIS A 133 -9.32 -0.67 11.12
C HIS A 133 -9.74 0.80 10.99
N HIS A 134 -8.80 1.69 10.67
CA HIS A 134 -9.03 3.14 10.47
C HIS A 134 -8.94 3.55 9.00
N LEU A 135 -8.96 2.59 8.07
CA LEU A 135 -8.91 2.86 6.65
C LEU A 135 -10.17 3.63 6.22
N THR A 136 -9.97 4.83 5.69
CA THR A 136 -11.03 5.72 5.21
C THR A 136 -10.98 5.94 3.70
N HIS A 137 -9.83 5.63 3.09
CA HIS A 137 -9.56 5.83 1.68
C HIS A 137 -8.92 4.57 1.10
N LEU A 138 -9.55 4.01 0.08
CA LEU A 138 -9.02 2.92 -0.72
C LEU A 138 -8.88 3.41 -2.15
N HIS A 139 -7.66 3.38 -2.66
CA HIS A 139 -7.35 3.69 -4.04
C HIS A 139 -6.91 2.40 -4.74
N VAL A 140 -7.56 2.06 -5.83
CA VAL A 140 -7.15 0.99 -6.74
C VAL A 140 -6.69 1.66 -8.03
N GLU A 141 -5.39 1.60 -8.27
CA GLU A 141 -4.74 2.14 -9.46
C GLU A 141 -4.39 0.97 -10.38
N GLY A 142 -4.87 1.00 -11.62
CA GLY A 142 -4.46 0.09 -12.67
C GLY A 142 -3.38 0.69 -13.55
N ASP A 143 -2.94 -0.08 -14.53
CA ASP A 143 -2.19 0.44 -15.66
C ASP A 143 -3.13 0.63 -16.87
N LEU A 144 -2.85 1.66 -17.66
CA LEU A 144 -3.52 1.97 -18.92
C LEU A 144 -3.48 0.79 -19.92
N SER A 145 -2.59 -0.19 -19.66
CA SER A 145 -2.38 -1.42 -20.43
C SER A 145 -3.42 -2.53 -20.22
N ALA A 146 -4.52 -2.28 -19.49
CA ALA A 146 -5.73 -3.13 -19.36
C ALA A 146 -5.94 -3.86 -18.03
N SER A 147 -5.52 -3.30 -16.89
CA SER A 147 -5.96 -3.83 -15.59
C SER A 147 -7.49 -3.85 -15.52
N THR A 148 -8.10 -5.02 -15.33
CA THR A 148 -9.56 -5.19 -15.37
C THR A 148 -10.15 -5.37 -13.99
N LEU A 149 -11.44 -5.10 -13.86
CA LEU A 149 -12.24 -5.57 -12.72
C LEU A 149 -13.38 -6.43 -13.27
N ASN A 150 -13.21 -7.74 -13.16
CA ASN A 150 -14.12 -8.71 -13.78
C ASN A 150 -15.33 -9.08 -12.94
N ASP A 151 -15.22 -8.97 -11.63
CA ASP A 151 -16.29 -9.30 -10.68
C ASP A 151 -16.57 -8.14 -9.72
N PRO A 152 -17.42 -7.17 -10.14
CA PRO A 152 -17.86 -6.05 -9.31
C PRO A 152 -18.51 -6.46 -8.00
N VAL A 153 -19.28 -7.54 -7.99
CA VAL A 153 -20.05 -8.00 -6.82
C VAL A 153 -19.09 -8.44 -5.73
N SER A 154 -18.20 -9.40 -6.04
CA SER A 154 -17.22 -9.89 -5.06
C SER A 154 -16.26 -8.80 -4.62
N PHE A 155 -15.88 -7.88 -5.51
CA PHE A 155 -15.07 -6.72 -5.16
C PHE A 155 -15.78 -5.82 -4.13
N CYS A 156 -17.03 -5.42 -4.40
CA CYS A 156 -17.79 -4.56 -3.50
C CYS A 156 -18.02 -5.22 -2.13
N ASP A 157 -18.31 -6.52 -2.10
CA ASP A 157 -18.48 -7.26 -0.85
C ASP A 157 -17.17 -7.33 -0.03
N ALA A 158 -16.03 -7.55 -0.69
CA ALA A 158 -14.72 -7.46 -0.05
C ALA A 158 -14.46 -6.06 0.52
N VAL A 159 -14.74 -4.99 -0.23
CA VAL A 159 -14.56 -3.61 0.25
C VAL A 159 -15.46 -3.32 1.45
N LYS A 160 -16.74 -3.71 1.42
CA LYS A 160 -17.68 -3.49 2.54
C LYS A 160 -17.25 -4.23 3.80
N THR A 161 -16.79 -5.46 3.65
CA THR A 161 -16.41 -6.31 4.78
C THR A 161 -15.08 -5.88 5.40
N SER A 162 -14.09 -5.53 4.57
CA SER A 162 -12.74 -5.19 5.04
C SER A 162 -12.55 -3.71 5.36
N CYS A 163 -13.37 -2.81 4.82
CA CYS A 163 -13.23 -1.36 5.00
C CYS A 163 -14.51 -0.73 5.58
N PRO A 164 -14.95 -1.07 6.81
CA PRO A 164 -16.24 -0.63 7.34
C PRO A 164 -16.36 0.88 7.55
N GLN A 165 -15.23 1.61 7.64
CA GLN A 165 -15.17 3.07 7.83
C GLN A 165 -14.79 3.83 6.55
N LEU A 166 -14.85 3.17 5.38
CA LEU A 166 -14.48 3.78 4.11
C LEU A 166 -15.35 5.00 3.78
N THR A 167 -14.70 6.12 3.49
CA THR A 167 -15.34 7.38 3.06
C THR A 167 -15.12 7.66 1.59
N LYS A 168 -14.01 7.17 1.03
CA LYS A 168 -13.65 7.36 -0.37
C LYS A 168 -13.12 6.08 -0.99
N LEU A 169 -13.68 5.73 -2.15
CA LEU A 169 -13.18 4.68 -3.03
C LEU A 169 -12.73 5.34 -4.34
N SER A 170 -11.50 5.08 -4.77
CA SER A 170 -11.00 5.57 -6.05
C SER A 170 -10.59 4.41 -6.94
N LEU A 171 -11.01 4.43 -8.21
CA LEU A 171 -10.71 3.43 -9.23
C LEU A 171 -10.11 4.14 -10.46
N THR A 172 -8.78 4.21 -10.54
CA THR A 172 -8.08 4.92 -11.60
C THR A 172 -7.44 3.94 -12.56
N CYS A 173 -7.49 4.22 -13.87
CA CYS A 173 -6.88 3.37 -14.90
C CYS A 173 -7.34 1.89 -14.88
N ILE A 174 -8.54 1.62 -14.38
CA ILE A 174 -9.15 0.28 -14.42
C ILE A 174 -10.12 0.20 -15.60
N ALA A 175 -9.96 -0.82 -16.44
CA ALA A 175 -10.85 -1.11 -17.55
C ALA A 175 -12.23 -1.58 -17.03
N LEU A 176 -13.18 -0.66 -17.02
CA LEU A 176 -14.58 -0.85 -16.63
C LEU A 176 -15.50 -0.42 -17.79
N ASN A 177 -16.45 -1.27 -18.15
CA ASN A 177 -17.55 -0.84 -19.02
C ASN A 177 -18.62 -0.13 -18.18
N ASN A 178 -19.56 0.55 -18.85
CA ASN A 178 -20.61 1.32 -18.17
C ASN A 178 -21.49 0.46 -17.25
N GLU A 179 -21.72 -0.80 -17.61
CA GLU A 179 -22.52 -1.74 -16.82
C GLU A 179 -21.85 -2.04 -15.47
N LYS A 180 -20.57 -2.45 -15.50
CA LYS A 180 -19.79 -2.73 -14.29
C LYS A 180 -19.61 -1.48 -13.43
N ALA A 181 -19.35 -0.33 -14.04
CA ALA A 181 -19.23 0.93 -13.32
C ALA A 181 -20.54 1.29 -12.59
N ALA A 182 -21.68 1.16 -13.29
CA ALA A 182 -23.00 1.37 -12.68
C ALA A 182 -23.29 0.36 -11.57
N GLU A 183 -22.92 -0.92 -11.75
CA GLU A 183 -23.07 -1.96 -10.75
C GLU A 183 -22.27 -1.65 -9.48
N ILE A 184 -20.99 -1.26 -9.60
CA ILE A 184 -20.16 -0.83 -8.45
C ILE A 184 -20.84 0.31 -7.71
N ILE A 185 -21.27 1.35 -8.43
CA ILE A 185 -21.94 2.51 -7.83
C ILE A 185 -23.19 2.07 -7.05
N GLN A 186 -24.04 1.21 -7.64
CA GLN A 186 -25.27 0.75 -6.98
C GLN A 186 -24.97 -0.10 -5.75
N LEU A 187 -24.02 -1.03 -5.84
CA LEU A 187 -23.64 -1.89 -4.73
C LEU A 187 -23.02 -1.09 -3.59
N MET A 188 -22.19 -0.10 -3.88
CA MET A 188 -21.47 0.67 -2.87
C MET A 188 -22.32 1.74 -2.17
N LYS A 189 -23.51 2.08 -2.69
CA LYS A 189 -24.48 2.96 -1.99
C LYS A 189 -24.90 2.45 -0.62
N THR A 190 -24.82 1.15 -0.37
CA THR A 190 -25.18 0.56 0.93
C THR A 190 -24.05 0.65 1.94
N HIS A 191 -22.88 1.16 1.56
CA HIS A 191 -21.76 1.34 2.48
C HIS A 191 -22.04 2.56 3.39
N PRO A 192 -22.01 2.41 4.72
CA PRO A 192 -22.58 3.38 5.65
C PRO A 192 -21.89 4.75 5.69
N HIS A 193 -20.62 4.83 5.31
CA HIS A 193 -19.81 6.05 5.46
C HIS A 193 -19.25 6.57 4.14
N LEU A 194 -19.50 5.87 3.03
CA LEU A 194 -18.96 6.22 1.72
C LEU A 194 -19.62 7.49 1.19
N THR A 195 -18.82 8.51 0.91
CA THR A 195 -19.27 9.82 0.40
C THR A 195 -18.80 10.10 -1.02
N SER A 196 -17.72 9.45 -1.45
CA SER A 196 -17.15 9.64 -2.80
C SER A 196 -16.74 8.31 -3.43
N ILE A 197 -17.06 8.16 -4.72
CA ILE A 197 -16.50 7.17 -5.62
C ILE A 197 -15.95 7.96 -6.81
N GLU A 198 -14.64 7.86 -7.05
CA GLU A 198 -13.91 8.61 -8.09
C GLU A 198 -13.20 7.68 -9.07
#